data_AF-A0A377LYV6-F1
#
_entry.id   AF-A0A377LYV6-F1
#
_cell.length_a   1.000
_cell.length_b   1.000
_cell.length_c   1.000
_cell.angle_alpha   90.00
_cell.angle_beta   90.00
_cell.angle_gamma   90.00
#
_symmetry.space_group_name_H-M   'P 1'
#
loop_
_entity.id
_entity.type
_entity.pdbx_description
1 polymer ?
#
loop_
_entity_poly.entity_id
_entity_poly.type
_entity_poly.pdbx_seq_one_letter_code
_entity_poly.pdbx_strand_id
1 'polypeptide(L)'
;MISVIFRKLTMDRVKAQGGSEEQAMREAATDTAAALGFISAIGAIGGFFIPKAFGISLDLTGSPAGAMKVFLVFYIACVAITWLVYGRNSKKNK
;
A
#
# COMPACT_ATOMS: atom_id res chain seq x y z
N MET A 1 -4.16 -0.37 -10.08
CA MET A 1 -4.86 -1.41 -9.29
C MET A 1 -5.60 -0.82 -8.09
N ILE A 2 -4.95 -0.06 -7.19
CA ILE A 2 -5.63 0.60 -6.05
C ILE A 2 -6.82 1.45 -6.51
N SER A 3 -6.63 2.28 -7.54
CA SER A 3 -7.69 3.12 -8.13
C SER A 3 -8.86 2.33 -8.70
N VAL A 4 -8.61 1.14 -9.26
CA VAL A 4 -9.66 0.28 -9.81
C VAL A 4 -10.48 -0.38 -8.69
N ILE A 5 -9.82 -0.78 -7.61
CA ILE A 5 -10.47 -1.39 -6.45
C ILE A 5 -11.30 -0.36 -5.70
N PHE A 6 -10.75 0.82 -5.41
CA PHE A 6 -11.50 1.90 -4.78
C PHE A 6 -12.67 2.35 -5.63
N ARG A 7 -12.46 2.51 -6.95
CA ARG A 7 -13.55 2.81 -7.86
C ARG A 7 -14.65 1.76 -7.82
N LYS A 8 -14.31 0.47 -7.79
CA LYS A 8 -15.31 -0.61 -7.67
C LYS A 8 -16.05 -0.54 -6.32
N LEU A 9 -15.33 -0.41 -5.21
CA LEU A 9 -15.90 -0.35 -3.87
C LEU A 9 -16.83 0.87 -3.68
N THR A 10 -16.40 2.05 -4.13
CA THR A 10 -17.21 3.27 -4.04
C THR A 10 -18.40 3.22 -5.00
N MET A 11 -18.23 2.67 -6.21
CA MET A 11 -19.35 2.45 -7.12
C MET A 11 -20.40 1.50 -6.53
N ASP A 12 -19.98 0.38 -5.95
CA ASP A 12 -20.88 -0.59 -5.32
C ASP A 12 -21.61 0.05 -4.12
N ARG A 13 -20.89 0.86 -3.32
CA ARG A 13 -21.46 1.58 -2.17
C ARG A 13 -22.49 2.64 -2.57
N VAL A 14 -22.16 3.50 -3.53
CA VAL A 14 -23.05 4.60 -3.96
C VAL A 14 -24.28 4.06 -4.68
N LYS A 15 -24.12 3.00 -5.50
CA LYS A 15 -25.26 2.30 -6.11
C LYS A 15 -26.17 1.64 -5.08
N ALA A 16 -25.60 1.02 -4.03
CA ALA A 16 -26.39 0.45 -2.94
C ALA A 16 -27.17 1.50 -2.13
N GLN A 17 -26.75 2.77 -2.17
CA GLN A 17 -27.43 3.91 -1.53
C GLN A 17 -28.42 4.62 -2.47
N GLY A 18 -28.61 4.14 -3.70
CA GLY A 18 -29.51 4.73 -4.69
C GLY A 18 -28.96 5.99 -5.40
N GLY A 19 -27.66 6.25 -5.30
CA GLY A 19 -27.00 7.38 -5.95
C GLY A 19 -26.79 7.21 -7.45
N SER A 20 -26.55 8.31 -8.17
CA SER A 20 -26.31 8.29 -9.62
C SER A 20 -24.89 7.81 -9.98
N GLU A 21 -24.70 7.33 -11.21
CA GLU A 21 -23.36 6.92 -11.67
C GLU A 21 -22.35 8.07 -11.69
N GLU A 22 -22.82 9.29 -11.93
CA GLU A 22 -21.99 10.49 -11.93
C GLU A 22 -21.49 10.83 -10.51
N GLN A 23 -22.36 10.72 -9.51
CA GLN A 23 -22.00 10.87 -8.10
C GLN A 23 -20.98 9.79 -7.68
N ALA A 24 -21.24 8.53 -8.06
CA ALA A 24 -20.36 7.41 -7.76
C ALA A 24 -18.94 7.60 -8.34
N MET A 25 -18.84 8.08 -9.58
CA MET A 25 -17.54 8.36 -10.21
C MET A 25 -16.79 9.52 -9.55
N ARG A 26 -17.51 10.59 -9.18
CA ARG A 26 -16.88 11.74 -8.53
C ARG A 26 -16.33 11.38 -7.16
N GLU A 27 -17.11 10.67 -6.35
CA GLU A 27 -16.68 10.22 -5.01
C GLU A 27 -15.52 9.23 -5.09
N ALA A 28 -15.60 8.25 -6.01
CA ALA A 28 -14.52 7.30 -6.25
C ALA A 28 -13.19 7.99 -6.60
N ALA A 29 -13.24 9.03 -7.44
CA ALA A 29 -12.06 9.80 -7.82
C ALA A 29 -11.46 10.55 -6.64
N THR A 30 -12.30 11.22 -5.83
CA THR A 30 -11.87 11.97 -4.66
C THR A 30 -11.24 11.05 -3.60
N ASP A 31 -11.89 9.94 -3.26
CA ASP A 31 -11.39 8.98 -2.26
C ASP A 31 -10.08 8.34 -2.71
N THR A 32 -10.01 7.95 -3.99
CA THR A 32 -8.79 7.38 -4.56
C THR A 32 -7.63 8.38 -4.52
N ALA A 33 -7.88 9.63 -4.88
CA ALA A 33 -6.86 10.68 -4.87
C ALA A 33 -6.36 10.95 -3.44
N ALA A 34 -7.28 11.04 -2.47
CA ALA A 34 -6.94 11.21 -1.06
C ALA A 34 -6.10 10.03 -0.54
N ALA A 35 -6.55 8.80 -0.79
CA ALA A 35 -5.83 7.59 -0.38
C ALA A 35 -4.42 7.52 -0.97
N LEU A 36 -4.27 7.79 -2.28
CA LEU A 36 -2.96 7.80 -2.93
C LEU A 36 -2.05 8.89 -2.39
N GLY A 37 -2.58 10.08 -2.09
CA GLY A 37 -1.84 11.17 -1.46
C GLY A 37 -1.27 10.77 -0.10
N PHE A 38 -2.10 10.19 0.77
CA PHE A 38 -1.66 9.70 2.08
C PHE A 38 -0.65 8.57 1.99
N ILE A 39 -0.89 7.58 1.11
CA ILE A 39 0.04 6.46 0.90
C ILE A 39 1.39 6.97 0.39
N SER A 40 1.40 7.96 -0.50
CA SER A 40 2.62 8.58 -1.02
C SER A 40 3.43 9.26 0.07
N ALA A 41 2.77 10.04 0.94
CA ALA A 41 3.42 10.72 2.07
C ALA A 41 4.10 9.71 3.02
N ILE A 42 3.44 8.58 3.31
CA ILE A 42 4.02 7.50 4.12
C ILE A 42 5.20 6.85 3.38
N GLY A 43 5.06 6.59 2.07
CA GLY A 43 6.11 5.99 1.26
C GLY A 43 7.41 6.80 1.21
N ALA A 44 7.30 8.14 1.26
CA ALA A 44 8.46 9.03 1.28
C ALA A 44 9.38 8.81 2.49
N ILE A 45 8.85 8.34 3.62
CA ILE A 45 9.64 8.00 4.83
C ILE A 45 10.69 6.93 4.52
N GLY A 46 10.39 6.01 3.59
CA GLY A 46 11.32 4.97 3.15
C GLY A 46 12.61 5.54 2.54
N GLY A 47 12.52 6.68 1.85
CA GLY A 47 13.67 7.35 1.23
C GLY A 47 14.69 7.88 2.25
N PHE A 48 14.23 8.22 3.47
CA PHE A 48 15.12 8.59 4.58
C PHE A 48 15.58 7.37 5.37
N PHE A 49 14.67 6.41 5.59
CA PHE A 49 14.94 5.23 6.40
C PHE A 49 16.07 4.37 5.83
N ILE A 50 16.10 4.15 4.51
CA ILE A 50 17.07 3.25 3.88
C ILE A 50 18.52 3.76 4.04
N PRO A 51 18.88 5.00 3.64
CA PRO A 51 20.23 5.52 3.84
C PRO A 51 20.62 5.59 5.32
N LYS A 52 19.69 5.97 6.21
CA LYS A 52 19.96 6.06 7.64
C LYS A 52 20.26 4.69 8.26
N ALA A 53 19.50 3.66 7.89
CA ALA A 53 19.72 2.29 8.37
C ALA A 53 21.06 1.72 7.89
N PHE A 54 21.45 1.99 6.63
CA PHE A 54 22.78 1.63 6.16
C PHE A 54 23.89 2.34 6.91
N GLY A 55 23.75 3.66 7.14
CA GLY A 55 24.70 4.43 7.94
C GLY A 55 24.89 3.84 9.35
N ILE A 56 23.78 3.58 10.06
CA ILE A 56 23.82 2.95 11.39
C ILE A 56 24.49 1.56 11.36
N SER A 57 24.17 0.74 10.36
CA SER A 57 24.76 -0.60 10.21
C SER A 57 26.27 -0.52 10.00
N LEU A 58 26.74 0.41 9.14
CA LEU A 58 28.15 0.64 8.88
C LEU A 58 28.87 1.20 10.11
N ASP A 59 28.29 2.18 10.80
CA ASP A 59 28.90 2.80 11.98
C ASP A 59 29.06 1.81 13.15
N LEU A 60 28.06 0.94 13.37
CA LEU A 60 28.06 0.01 14.50
C LEU A 60 28.79 -1.31 14.21
N THR A 61 28.73 -1.81 12.98
CA THR A 61 29.21 -3.16 12.64
C THR A 61 30.29 -3.19 11.55
N GLY A 62 30.58 -2.05 10.93
CA GLY A 62 31.49 -1.96 9.78
C GLY A 62 30.92 -2.61 8.50
N SER A 63 29.67 -3.08 8.51
CA SER A 63 29.06 -3.83 7.41
C SER A 63 27.61 -3.43 7.15
N PRO A 64 27.16 -3.40 5.87
CA PRO A 64 25.76 -3.15 5.53
C PRO A 64 24.85 -4.37 5.77
N ALA A 65 25.41 -5.54 6.13
CA ALA A 65 24.66 -6.78 6.25
C ALA A 65 23.53 -6.71 7.29
N GLY A 66 23.70 -5.92 8.37
CA GLY A 66 22.65 -5.70 9.37
C GLY A 66 21.41 -5.03 8.77
N ALA A 67 21.59 -3.92 8.05
CA ALA A 67 20.52 -3.24 7.33
C ALA A 67 19.85 -4.14 6.28
N MET A 68 20.64 -4.91 5.52
CA MET A 68 20.10 -5.83 4.52
C MET A 68 19.18 -6.90 5.11
N LYS A 69 19.51 -7.46 6.29
CA LYS A 69 18.64 -8.43 6.97
C LYS A 69 17.30 -7.80 7.35
N VAL A 70 17.30 -6.56 7.84
CA VAL A 70 16.08 -5.83 8.18
C VAL A 70 15.20 -5.63 6.94
N PHE A 71 15.78 -5.20 5.82
CA PHE A 71 15.03 -5.02 4.57
C PHE A 71 14.48 -6.34 4.02
N LEU A 72 15.23 -7.44 4.14
CA LEU A 72 14.75 -8.76 3.74
C LEU A 72 13.52 -9.18 4.56
N VAL A 73 13.56 -9.05 5.88
CA VAL A 73 12.42 -9.37 6.75
C VAL A 73 11.22 -8.49 6.42
N PHE A 74 11.45 -7.20 6.17
CA PHE A 74 10.40 -6.28 5.74
C PHE A 74 9.74 -6.72 4.43
N TYR A 75 10.52 -7.12 3.41
CA TYR A 75 9.96 -7.61 2.15
C TYR A 75 9.17 -8.90 2.31
N ILE A 76 9.64 -9.84 3.16
CA ILE A 76 8.88 -11.06 3.48
C ILE A 76 7.53 -10.70 4.11
N ALA A 77 7.50 -9.74 5.04
CA ALA A 77 6.27 -9.25 5.64
C ALA A 77 5.33 -8.61 4.60
N CYS A 78 5.86 -7.79 3.68
CA CYS A 78 5.08 -7.22 2.57
C CYS A 78 4.44 -8.30 1.68
N VAL A 79 5.18 -9.36 1.35
CA VAL A 79 4.66 -10.48 0.57
C VAL A 79 3.56 -11.20 1.35
N ALA A 80 3.76 -11.46 2.65
CA ALA A 80 2.77 -12.11 3.49
C ALA A 80 1.47 -11.28 3.58
N ILE A 81 1.57 -9.97 3.80
CA ILE A 81 0.42 -9.05 3.84
C ILE A 81 -0.31 -9.05 2.48
N THR A 82 0.43 -8.96 1.38
CA THR A 82 -0.14 -8.99 0.03
C THR A 82 -0.88 -10.30 -0.22
N TRP A 83 -0.30 -11.42 0.21
CA TRP A 83 -0.95 -12.72 0.10
C TRP A 83 -2.20 -12.84 0.97
N LEU A 84 -2.19 -12.30 2.20
CA LEU A 84 -3.35 -12.32 3.09
C LEU A 84 -4.51 -11.46 2.55
N VAL A 85 -4.22 -10.27 2.04
CA VAL A 85 -5.25 -9.31 1.56
C VAL A 85 -5.76 -9.69 0.17
N TYR A 86 -4.84 -10.00 -0.76
CA TYR A 86 -5.17 -10.24 -2.18
C TYR A 86 -5.20 -11.73 -2.52
N GLY A 87 -4.16 -12.48 -2.12
CA GLY A 87 -3.99 -13.89 -2.50
C GLY A 87 -5.07 -14.83 -1.94
N ARG A 88 -5.47 -14.63 -0.67
CA ARG A 88 -6.51 -15.45 -0.02
C ARG A 88 -7.92 -15.18 -0.55
N ASN A 89 -8.26 -13.93 -0.84
CA ASN A 89 -9.60 -13.56 -1.29
C ASN A 89 -9.83 -13.78 -2.79
N SER A 90 -8.77 -13.76 -3.60
CA SER A 90 -8.87 -14.07 -5.04
C SER A 90 -9.34 -15.51 -5.32
N LYS A 91 -9.02 -16.47 -4.43
CA LYS A 91 -9.52 -17.86 -4.54
C LYS A 91 -11.01 -18.03 -4.21
N LYS A 92 -11.67 -17.04 -3.60
CA LYS A 92 -13.09 -17.14 -3.20
C LYS A 92 -14.06 -16.72 -4.32
N ASN A 93 -13.54 -16.21 -5.45
CA ASN A 93 -14.29 -15.76 -6.63
C ASN A 93 -13.99 -16.61 -7.89
N LYS A 94 -13.53 -17.84 -7.72
CA LYS A 94 -13.63 -18.90 -8.74
C LYS A 94 -14.72 -19.87 -8.33
#